data_AF-A0A7V3XEK8-F1
#
_entry.id   AF-A0A7V3XEK8-F1
#
_cell.length_a   1.000
_cell.length_b   1.000
_cell.length_c   1.000
_cell.angle_alpha   90.00
_cell.angle_beta   90.00
_cell.angle_gamma   90.00
#
_symmetry.space_group_name_H-M   'P 1'
#
loop_
_entity.id
_entity.type
_entity.pdbx_description
1 polymer ?
#
loop_
_entity_poly.entity_id
_entity_poly.type
_entity_poly.pdbx_seq_one_letter_code
_entity_poly.pdbx_strand_id
1 'polypeptide(L)'
;MRIKEIRQAYHHLQRYQEILSVLVKYGLAEWINRLNLDFAQAILARRVNPTLAKLPFEVKVRMALTELGPTFIKLGQILSVRPDLVGIAQSHELAQLQDNVPPDPT
;
A
#
# COMPACT_ATOMS: atom_id res chain seq x y z
N MET A 1 -24.51 -6.96 -27.11
CA MET A 1 -23.72 -6.75 -25.88
C MET A 1 -22.25 -7.06 -26.16
N ARG A 2 -21.34 -6.10 -25.95
CA ARG A 2 -19.92 -6.14 -26.40
C ARG A 2 -19.04 -6.97 -25.45
N ILE A 3 -18.75 -8.20 -25.85
CA ILE A 3 -17.84 -9.15 -25.16
C ILE A 3 -16.39 -8.60 -25.02
N LYS A 4 -16.04 -7.54 -25.77
CA LYS A 4 -14.70 -6.91 -25.73
C LYS A 4 -14.42 -6.08 -24.46
N GLU A 5 -15.44 -5.63 -23.74
CA GLU A 5 -15.28 -4.77 -22.55
C GLU A 5 -14.88 -5.58 -21.29
N ILE A 6 -15.25 -6.88 -21.25
CA ILE A 6 -14.91 -7.80 -20.16
C ILE A 6 -13.39 -8.12 -20.13
N ARG A 7 -12.71 -8.09 -21.29
CA ARG A 7 -11.28 -8.39 -21.39
C ARG A 7 -10.39 -7.27 -20.83
N GLN A 8 -10.85 -6.01 -20.89
CA GLN A 8 -10.13 -4.86 -20.31
C GLN A 8 -10.29 -4.81 -18.79
N ALA A 9 -11.48 -5.14 -18.27
CA ALA A 9 -11.71 -5.34 -16.83
C ALA A 9 -10.74 -6.37 -16.22
N TYR A 10 -10.37 -7.40 -16.99
CA TYR A 10 -9.45 -8.47 -16.56
C TYR A 10 -8.00 -8.00 -16.34
N HIS A 11 -7.51 -7.02 -17.10
CA HIS A 11 -6.17 -6.46 -16.89
C HIS A 11 -6.09 -5.63 -15.60
N HIS A 12 -7.21 -5.08 -15.12
CA HIS A 12 -7.27 -4.39 -13.83
C HIS A 12 -7.27 -5.34 -12.63
N LEU A 13 -7.75 -6.59 -12.81
CA LEU A 13 -7.75 -7.61 -11.75
C LEU A 13 -6.33 -8.05 -11.38
N GLN A 14 -5.41 -8.11 -12.35
CA GLN A 14 -4.00 -8.43 -12.08
C GLN A 14 -3.34 -7.37 -11.19
N ARG A 15 -3.65 -6.08 -11.44
CA ARG A 15 -3.13 -4.99 -10.62
C ARG A 15 -3.70 -5.02 -9.20
N TYR A 16 -4.97 -5.41 -9.03
CA TYR A 16 -5.55 -5.61 -7.71
C TYR A 16 -4.81 -6.69 -6.91
N GLN A 17 -4.48 -7.83 -7.54
CA GLN A 17 -3.71 -8.88 -6.89
C GLN A 17 -2.29 -8.43 -6.50
N GLU A 18 -1.65 -7.61 -7.34
CA GLU A 18 -0.34 -7.03 -7.03
C GLU A 18 -0.42 -6.09 -5.83
N ILE A 19 -1.43 -5.20 -5.80
CA ILE A 19 -1.65 -4.28 -4.68
C ILE A 19 -1.82 -5.06 -3.38
N LEU A 20 -2.68 -6.07 -3.40
CA LEU A 20 -2.91 -6.94 -2.25
C LEU A 20 -1.66 -7.69 -1.82
N SER A 21 -0.86 -8.18 -2.77
CA SER A 21 0.36 -8.91 -2.45
C SER A 21 1.39 -8.01 -1.74
N VAL A 22 1.50 -6.74 -2.13
CA VAL A 22 2.39 -5.78 -1.46
C VAL A 22 1.86 -5.46 -0.05
N LEU A 23 0.56 -5.23 0.11
CA LEU A 23 -0.03 -5.00 1.43
C LEU A 23 0.20 -6.18 2.40
N VAL A 24 0.08 -7.41 1.90
CA VAL A 24 0.37 -8.62 2.70
C VAL A 24 1.86 -8.74 3.01
N LYS A 25 2.76 -8.42 2.06
CA LYS A 25 4.22 -8.42 2.28
C LYS A 25 4.64 -7.56 3.47
N TYR A 26 3.99 -6.40 3.65
CA TYR A 26 4.24 -5.48 4.76
C TYR A 26 3.41 -5.78 6.01
N GLY A 27 2.69 -6.90 6.07
CA GLY A 27 1.88 -7.28 7.24
C GLY A 27 0.69 -6.35 7.50
N LEU A 28 0.28 -5.54 6.51
CA LEU A 28 -0.90 -4.68 6.62
C LEU A 28 -2.20 -5.48 6.45
N ALA A 29 -2.11 -6.74 6.05
CA ALA A 29 -3.27 -7.59 5.91
C ALA A 29 -3.98 -7.91 7.23
N GLU A 30 -3.30 -7.88 8.39
CA GLU A 30 -3.97 -7.98 9.70
C GLU A 30 -4.84 -6.76 10.00
N TRP A 31 -4.40 -5.56 9.58
CA TRP A 31 -5.18 -4.33 9.70
C TRP A 31 -6.42 -4.38 8.78
N ILE A 32 -6.26 -4.90 7.56
CA ILE A 32 -7.36 -5.11 6.60
C ILE A 32 -8.32 -6.21 7.06
N ASN A 33 -7.85 -7.24 7.77
CA ASN A 33 -8.71 -8.33 8.27
C ASN A 33 -9.76 -7.81 9.28
N ARG A 34 -9.50 -6.69 9.96
CA ARG A 34 -10.51 -5.99 10.78
C ARG A 34 -11.70 -5.45 9.95
N LEU A 35 -11.53 -5.34 8.63
CA LEU A 35 -12.56 -4.92 7.68
C LEU A 35 -13.32 -6.11 7.05
N ASN A 36 -13.22 -7.32 7.62
CA ASN A 36 -13.99 -8.52 7.26
C ASN A 36 -13.68 -9.10 5.85
N LEU A 37 -12.41 -9.08 5.44
CA LEU A 37 -11.95 -9.62 4.15
C LEU A 37 -11.26 -10.98 4.33
N ASP A 38 -12.05 -12.06 4.29
CA ASP A 38 -11.62 -13.45 4.48
C ASP A 38 -10.49 -13.92 3.53
N PHE A 39 -10.29 -13.24 2.39
CA PHE A 39 -9.21 -13.56 1.46
C PHE A 39 -7.80 -13.24 2.02
N ALA A 40 -7.70 -12.31 2.98
CA ALA A 40 -6.41 -11.85 3.51
C ALA A 40 -5.68 -12.95 4.29
N GLN A 41 -6.43 -13.82 4.99
CA GLN A 41 -5.88 -14.87 5.85
C GLN A 41 -5.12 -15.95 5.07
N ALA A 42 -5.58 -16.29 3.85
CA ALA A 42 -4.94 -17.28 3.00
C ALA A 42 -3.58 -16.81 2.42
N ILE A 43 -3.38 -15.49 2.28
CA ILE A 43 -2.12 -14.92 1.77
C ILE A 43 -1.15 -14.60 2.93
N LEU A 44 -1.68 -14.17 4.08
CA LEU A 44 -0.90 -13.89 5.31
C LEU A 44 -0.08 -15.08 5.79
N ALA A 45 -0.65 -16.30 5.80
CA ALA A 45 0.01 -17.48 6.32
C ALA A 45 1.27 -17.92 5.54
N ARG A 46 1.49 -17.38 4.33
CA ARG A 46 2.56 -17.84 3.41
C ARG A 46 3.66 -16.83 3.13
N ARG A 47 3.54 -15.55 3.52
CA ARG A 47 4.46 -14.49 3.05
C ARG A 47 4.83 -13.36 4.03
N VAL A 48 4.50 -13.46 5.32
CA VAL A 48 4.96 -12.43 6.27
C VAL A 48 6.46 -12.60 6.53
N ASN A 49 7.24 -11.60 6.12
CA ASN A 49 8.67 -11.58 6.39
C ASN A 49 8.89 -11.17 7.87
N PRO A 50 9.53 -12.01 8.70
CA PRO A 50 9.67 -11.75 10.14
C PRO A 50 10.50 -10.50 10.44
N THR A 51 11.36 -10.06 9.52
CA THR A 51 12.12 -8.81 9.65
C THR A 51 11.22 -7.59 9.47
N LEU A 52 10.29 -7.64 8.50
CA LEU A 52 9.33 -6.56 8.26
C LEU A 52 8.23 -6.51 9.35
N ALA A 53 7.90 -7.65 9.95
CA ALA A 53 6.90 -7.72 11.02
C ALA A 53 7.28 -6.88 12.26
N LYS A 54 8.58 -6.72 12.53
CA LYS A 54 9.10 -5.92 13.64
C LYS A 54 9.04 -4.41 13.42
N LEU A 55 8.79 -3.96 12.19
CA LEU A 55 8.73 -2.54 11.89
C LEU A 55 7.45 -1.90 12.46
N PRO A 56 7.51 -0.63 12.87
CA PRO A 56 6.32 0.15 13.22
C PRO A 56 5.29 0.13 12.11
N PHE A 57 4.01 0.21 12.47
CA PHE A 57 2.91 0.20 11.51
C PHE A 57 3.06 1.31 10.47
N GLU A 58 3.48 2.48 10.94
CA GLU A 58 3.59 3.70 10.15
C GLU A 58 4.63 3.57 9.04
N VAL A 59 5.77 2.94 9.37
CA VAL A 59 6.84 2.62 8.43
C VAL A 59 6.38 1.58 7.41
N LYS A 60 5.64 0.55 7.84
CA LYS A 60 5.09 -0.49 6.95
C LYS A 60 4.13 0.10 5.92
N VAL A 61 3.28 1.05 6.32
CA VAL A 61 2.40 1.78 5.39
C VAL A 61 3.21 2.59 4.39
N ARG A 62 4.20 3.36 4.84
CA ARG A 62 5.07 4.15 3.96
C ARG A 62 5.77 3.27 2.92
N MET A 63 6.41 2.19 3.36
CA MET A 63 7.13 1.27 2.47
C MET A 63 6.19 0.57 1.48
N ALA A 64 4.99 0.19 1.91
CA ALA A 64 3.98 -0.36 1.02
C ALA A 64 3.60 0.63 -0.09
N LEU A 65 3.32 1.90 0.25
CA LEU A 65 2.99 2.92 -0.73
C LEU A 65 4.14 3.21 -1.70
N THR A 66 5.39 3.18 -1.21
CA THR A 66 6.58 3.30 -2.05
C THR A 66 6.68 2.14 -3.05
N GLU A 67 6.52 0.90 -2.59
CA GLU A 67 6.62 -0.30 -3.45
C GLU A 67 5.47 -0.39 -4.46
N LEU A 68 4.28 0.09 -4.10
CA LEU A 68 3.13 0.18 -5.01
C LEU A 68 3.31 1.21 -6.13
N GLY A 69 4.28 2.12 -5.99
CA GLY A 69 4.73 3.03 -7.03
C GLY A 69 4.10 4.43 -7.01
N PRO A 70 4.31 5.23 -8.06
CA PRO A 70 4.12 6.69 -8.02
C PRO A 70 2.70 7.14 -7.70
N THR A 71 1.67 6.39 -8.12
CA THR A 71 0.27 6.71 -7.78
C THR A 71 0.02 6.62 -6.27
N PHE A 72 0.58 5.60 -5.62
CA PHE A 72 0.42 5.39 -4.18
C PHE A 72 1.35 6.30 -3.36
N ILE A 73 2.51 6.67 -3.91
CA ILE A 73 3.35 7.73 -3.35
C ILE A 73 2.56 9.04 -3.28
N LYS A 74 1.91 9.45 -4.37
CA LYS A 74 1.06 10.66 -4.38
C LYS A 74 -0.08 10.59 -3.38
N LEU A 75 -0.73 9.43 -3.26
CA LEU A 75 -1.76 9.21 -2.23
C LEU A 75 -1.18 9.41 -0.83
N GLY A 76 -0.02 8.82 -0.54
CA GLY A 76 0.69 9.01 0.72
C GLY A 76 1.04 10.47 1.01
N GLN A 77 1.44 11.22 -0.02
CA GLN A 77 1.71 12.66 0.10
C GLN A 77 0.44 13.45 0.46
N ILE A 78 -0.70 13.15 -0.17
CA ILE A 78 -2.00 13.78 0.19
C ILE A 78 -2.41 13.43 1.63
N LEU A 79 -2.23 12.18 2.04
CA LEU A 79 -2.54 11.72 3.39
C LEU A 79 -1.59 12.31 4.44
N SER A 80 -0.33 12.60 4.08
CA SER A 80 0.66 13.17 4.99
C SER A 80 0.28 14.54 5.53
N VAL A 81 -0.48 15.34 4.77
CA VAL A 81 -0.97 16.67 5.20
C VAL A 81 -2.31 16.61 5.94
N ARG A 82 -2.84 15.40 6.17
CA ARG A 82 -4.13 15.16 6.81
C ARG A 82 -3.98 14.28 8.08
N PRO A 83 -3.30 14.79 9.13
CA PRO A 83 -3.14 14.05 10.39
C PRO A 83 -4.48 13.73 11.08
N ASP A 84 -5.55 14.45 10.73
CA ASP A 84 -6.92 14.16 11.14
C ASP A 84 -7.47 12.83 10.59
N LEU A 85 -6.97 12.37 9.43
CA LEU A 85 -7.42 11.12 8.79
C LEU A 85 -6.57 9.91 9.17
N VAL A 86 -5.25 10.10 9.28
CA VAL A 86 -4.29 9.00 9.46
C VAL A 86 -3.62 8.98 10.83
N GLY A 87 -3.80 10.02 11.63
CA GLY A 87 -3.09 10.23 12.90
C GLY A 87 -1.75 10.92 12.71
N ILE A 88 -1.28 11.58 13.77
CA ILE A 88 -0.05 12.40 13.75
C ILE A 88 1.19 11.56 13.41
N ALA A 89 1.32 10.38 14.04
CA ALA A 89 2.47 9.49 13.82
C ALA A 89 2.56 9.01 12.36
N GLN A 90 1.43 8.59 11.78
CA GLN A 90 1.39 8.13 10.40
C GLN A 90 1.60 9.28 9.41
N SER A 91 1.03 10.46 9.67
CA SER A 91 1.22 11.67 8.88
C SER A 91 2.70 12.05 8.79
N HIS A 92 3.42 12.01 9.92
CA HIS A 92 4.85 12.31 9.98
C HIS A 92 5.69 11.29 9.19
N GLU A 93 5.39 9.99 9.29
CA GLU A 93 6.05 8.99 8.45
C GLU A 93 5.77 9.22 6.96
N LEU A 94 4.52 9.46 6.58
CA LEU A 94 4.15 9.68 5.18
C LEU A 94 4.76 10.94 4.58
N ALA A 95 5.11 11.95 5.39
CA ALA A 95 5.80 13.14 4.92
C ALA A 95 7.17 12.81 4.27
N GLN A 96 7.84 11.74 4.70
CA GLN A 96 9.11 11.28 4.11
C GLN A 96 8.97 10.83 2.64
N LEU A 97 7.75 10.64 2.14
CA LEU A 97 7.48 10.38 0.71
C LEU A 97 7.66 11.63 -0.17
N GLN A 98 7.77 12.82 0.42
CA GLN A 98 8.02 14.08 -0.27
C GLN A 98 9.52 14.34 -0.44
N ASP A 99 10.34 13.85 0.49
CA ASP A 99 11.75 14.23 0.62
C ASP A 99 12.72 13.48 -0.32
N ASN A 100 12.27 12.45 -1.05
CA ASN A 100 13.12 11.58 -1.86
C ASN A 100 12.98 11.77 -3.38
N VAL A 101 12.82 13.00 -3.85
CA VAL A 101 13.00 13.31 -5.28
C VAL A 101 14.42 13.83 -5.46
N PRO A 102 15.32 13.10 -6.15
CA PRO A 102 16.61 13.65 -6.54
C PRO A 102 16.37 14.97 -7.28
N PRO A 103 17.15 16.03 -7.03
CA PRO A 103 17.02 17.26 -7.80
C PRO A 103 17.12 16.93 -9.30
N ASP A 104 16.21 17.50 -10.09
CA ASP A 104 16.24 17.34 -11.55
C ASP A 104 17.60 17.81 -12.06
N PRO A 105 18.30 17.00 -12.89
CA PRO A 105 19.54 17.45 -13.50
C PRO A 105 19.24 18.65 -14.40
N THR A 106 19.75 19.82 -14.02
CA THR A 106 19.76 21.06 -14.82
C THR A 106 20.64 20.93 -16.06
#